data_AF-A0ABD0VHC6-F1
#
_entry.id   AF-A0ABD0VHC6-F1
#
_cell.length_a   1.000
_cell.length_b   1.000
_cell.length_c   1.000
_cell.angle_alpha   90.00
_cell.angle_beta   90.00
_cell.angle_gamma   90.00
#
_symmetry.space_group_name_H-M   'P 1'
#
loop_
_entity.id
_entity.type
_entity.pdbx_description
1 polymer ?
#
loop_
_entity_poly.entity_id
_entity_poly.type
_entity_poly.pdbx_seq_one_letter_code
_entity_poly.pdbx_strand_id
1 'polypeptide(L)'
;MEASKTWPPPSIPSRFSPVPHGNPPSSNKKISAKPNLLIPALYLQHQRGRGERANVSSEMPAPALQSTGKFADLPFDVLARVAAAFDIPELWAASTVCRSWREALRPLREAMVLLRWGKRFKHGRGVRPDPKRALESFLKGAERGSAAAMVDAGLMYWEMGRKEEGKSLYARAADLGHPAGQCNLGICFLEADPAEPEEAVKWFFRAAELGNARAQYSLALCLHKGRGVKCNLREAVCYAVKNLQDGI
;
A
#
# COMPACT_ATOMS: atom_id res chain seq x y z
N MET A 1 -8.68 -25.40 -28.35
CA MET A 1 -8.18 -24.23 -29.10
C MET A 1 -8.52 -23.01 -28.28
N GLU A 2 -7.51 -22.50 -27.60
CA GLU A 2 -7.57 -21.40 -26.64
C GLU A 2 -7.84 -20.07 -27.35
N ALA A 3 -8.77 -19.28 -26.82
CA ALA A 3 -8.86 -17.85 -27.08
C ALA A 3 -8.66 -17.14 -25.75
N SER A 4 -7.44 -16.62 -25.56
CA SER A 4 -7.03 -15.80 -24.43
C SER A 4 -7.91 -14.54 -24.33
N LYS A 5 -8.59 -14.39 -23.18
CA LYS A 5 -9.30 -13.17 -22.78
C LYS A 5 -8.28 -12.05 -22.53
N THR A 6 -8.06 -11.18 -23.51
CA THR A 6 -7.36 -9.90 -23.30
C THR A 6 -8.38 -8.77 -23.19
N TRP A 7 -8.35 -8.08 -22.05
CA TRP A 7 -9.06 -6.83 -21.80
C TRP A 7 -8.27 -5.64 -22.41
N PRO A 8 -8.93 -4.57 -22.92
CA PRO A 8 -10.36 -4.33 -23.06
C PRO A 8 -10.90 -4.51 -24.51
N PRO A 9 -12.24 -4.60 -24.68
CA PRO A 9 -12.92 -4.83 -25.97
C PRO A 9 -13.00 -3.56 -26.87
N PRO A 10 -13.38 -3.70 -28.17
CA PRO A 10 -13.37 -2.59 -29.11
C PRO A 10 -14.55 -1.62 -28.91
N SER A 11 -14.18 -0.34 -28.83
CA SER A 11 -14.98 0.86 -29.14
C SER A 11 -16.31 1.10 -28.42
N ILE A 12 -16.24 1.86 -27.31
CA ILE A 12 -17.25 2.88 -27.00
C ILE A 12 -16.64 4.22 -27.44
N PRO A 13 -17.31 5.04 -28.27
CA PRO A 13 -16.75 6.32 -28.69
C PRO A 13 -16.54 7.22 -27.47
N SER A 14 -15.33 7.74 -27.32
CA SER A 14 -14.92 8.59 -26.21
C SER A 14 -15.85 9.79 -26.06
N ARG A 15 -16.45 9.96 -24.89
CA ARG A 15 -17.22 11.16 -24.48
C ARG A 15 -16.30 12.32 -24.06
N PHE A 16 -15.20 12.51 -24.77
CA PHE A 16 -14.32 13.65 -24.58
C PHE A 16 -14.33 14.47 -25.87
N SER A 17 -15.05 15.59 -25.83
CA SER A 17 -14.95 16.60 -26.87
C SER A 17 -13.56 17.27 -26.77
N PRO A 18 -12.84 17.46 -27.89
CA PRO A 18 -11.64 18.27 -27.89
C PRO A 18 -11.99 19.72 -27.55
N VAL A 19 -11.19 20.35 -26.69
CA VAL A 19 -11.29 21.79 -26.42
C VAL A 19 -10.79 22.54 -27.68
N PRO A 20 -11.52 23.54 -28.21
CA PRO A 20 -11.05 24.29 -29.37
C PRO A 20 -9.81 25.11 -29.00
N HIS A 21 -8.78 25.04 -29.84
CA HIS A 21 -7.62 25.92 -29.77
C HIS A 21 -8.06 27.35 -30.09
N GLY A 22 -8.20 28.19 -29.06
CA GLY A 22 -8.33 29.64 -29.22
C GLY A 22 -6.95 30.26 -29.43
N ASN A 23 -6.76 30.97 -30.54
CA ASN A 23 -5.57 31.80 -30.76
C ASN A 23 -5.45 32.87 -29.66
N PRO A 24 -4.23 33.17 -29.16
CA PRO A 24 -4.06 34.16 -28.11
C PRO A 24 -4.29 35.59 -28.65
N PRO A 25 -4.98 36.48 -27.91
CA PRO A 25 -5.13 37.87 -28.32
C PRO A 25 -3.82 38.63 -28.09
N SER A 26 -3.36 39.31 -29.15
CA SER A 26 -2.34 40.34 -29.12
C SER A 26 -2.82 41.55 -28.32
N SER A 27 -2.20 41.87 -27.18
CA SER A 27 -2.19 43.25 -26.68
C SER A 27 -1.01 43.53 -25.75
N ASN A 28 -0.20 44.49 -26.19
CA ASN A 28 0.81 45.20 -25.41
C ASN A 28 0.19 45.84 -24.16
N LYS A 29 0.65 45.46 -22.97
CA LYS A 29 0.66 46.36 -21.80
C LYS A 29 1.93 46.15 -20.97
N LYS A 30 2.77 47.19 -20.96
CA LYS A 30 3.91 47.36 -20.04
C LYS A 30 3.37 47.42 -18.61
N ILE A 31 3.90 46.58 -17.71
CA ILE A 31 3.79 46.78 -16.26
C ILE A 31 5.19 46.66 -15.67
N SER A 32 5.71 47.79 -15.22
CA SER A 32 6.93 47.91 -14.42
C SER A 32 6.63 47.54 -12.97
N ALA A 33 7.36 46.59 -12.40
CA ALA A 33 7.50 46.45 -10.95
C ALA A 33 8.83 45.76 -10.62
N LYS A 34 9.67 46.45 -9.83
CA LYS A 34 10.94 45.94 -9.27
C LYS A 34 10.66 44.94 -8.15
N PRO A 35 11.45 43.87 -7.96
CA PRO A 35 11.32 43.00 -6.80
C PRO A 35 12.29 43.42 -5.69
N ASN A 36 11.75 43.87 -4.57
CA ASN A 36 12.44 43.88 -3.26
C ASN A 36 11.82 42.77 -2.44
N LEU A 37 12.54 41.68 -2.15
CA LEU A 37 12.27 40.83 -0.98
C LEU A 37 13.58 40.18 -0.50
N LEU A 38 14.02 40.68 0.65
CA LEU A 38 15.09 40.16 1.52
C LEU A 38 14.67 38.81 2.12
N ILE A 39 15.58 37.85 2.11
CA ILE A 39 15.51 36.64 2.94
C ILE A 39 16.51 36.83 4.10
N PRO A 40 16.10 36.78 5.38
CA PRO A 40 17.02 36.92 6.51
C PRO A 40 17.83 35.64 6.76
N ALA A 41 19.15 35.78 6.80
CA ALA A 41 20.09 34.78 7.26
C ALA A 41 20.24 34.86 8.80
N LEU A 42 19.76 33.85 9.52
CA LEU A 42 20.09 33.63 10.93
C LEU A 42 20.07 32.13 11.25
N TYR A 43 21.24 31.49 11.14
CA TYR A 43 21.72 30.57 12.18
C TYR A 43 23.22 30.32 12.00
N LEU A 44 24.03 31.04 12.77
CA LEU A 44 25.45 30.79 12.94
C LEU A 44 25.70 30.80 14.45
N GLN A 45 26.07 29.65 15.03
CA GLN A 45 26.86 29.68 16.27
C GLN A 45 27.71 28.42 16.46
N HIS A 46 29.02 28.72 16.59
CA HIS A 46 30.12 28.02 17.26
C HIS A 46 30.51 26.60 16.80
N GLN A 47 31.79 26.28 16.54
CA GLN A 47 32.99 26.65 17.32
C GLN A 47 34.23 26.96 16.45
N ARG A 48 35.08 27.86 16.97
CA ARG A 48 36.48 28.10 16.56
C ARG A 48 37.40 27.21 17.38
N GLY A 49 38.48 26.71 16.77
CA GLY A 49 39.68 26.28 17.51
C GLY A 49 40.77 25.61 16.67
N ARG A 50 41.87 26.35 16.42
CA ARG A 50 43.28 25.94 16.13
C ARG A 50 43.53 25.03 14.90
N GLY A 51 44.55 25.18 14.07
CA GLY A 51 45.71 26.06 13.99
C GLY A 51 46.61 25.56 12.84
N GLU A 52 47.14 26.51 12.07
CA GLU A 52 48.38 26.50 11.27
C GLU A 52 48.74 25.42 10.21
N ARG A 53 48.91 25.98 8.99
CA ARG A 53 50.05 25.89 8.06
C ARG A 53 49.94 24.99 6.82
N ALA A 54 50.22 25.68 5.71
CA ALA A 54 50.24 25.29 4.31
C ALA A 54 51.23 24.18 3.98
N ASN A 55 50.90 23.36 2.99
CA ASN A 55 51.69 23.33 1.77
C ASN A 55 50.87 22.77 0.59
N VAL A 56 51.10 23.34 -0.58
CA VAL A 56 50.50 22.98 -1.86
C VAL A 56 51.28 21.80 -2.44
N SER A 57 50.59 20.72 -2.79
CA SER A 57 51.09 19.75 -3.76
C SER A 57 49.91 19.03 -4.42
N SER A 58 50.01 18.95 -5.74
CA SER A 58 49.09 18.35 -6.68
C SER A 58 48.63 16.95 -6.31
N GLU A 59 47.34 16.69 -6.45
CA GLU A 59 46.79 15.49 -7.11
C GLU A 59 45.28 15.68 -7.27
N MET A 60 44.80 15.56 -8.51
CA MET A 60 43.38 15.52 -8.83
C MET A 60 42.83 14.15 -8.43
N PRO A 61 41.87 14.02 -7.49
CA PRO A 61 41.09 12.82 -7.40
C PRO A 61 39.92 12.92 -8.38
N ALA A 62 39.81 11.95 -9.28
CA ALA A 62 38.61 11.72 -10.07
C ALA A 62 37.37 11.76 -9.16
N PRO A 63 36.26 12.40 -9.54
CA PRO A 63 35.08 12.38 -8.70
C PRO A 63 34.55 10.94 -8.68
N ALA A 64 34.74 10.28 -7.53
CA ALA A 64 34.03 9.08 -7.18
C ALA A 64 32.54 9.37 -7.37
N LEU A 65 31.90 8.60 -8.24
CA LEU A 65 30.47 8.66 -8.50
C LEU A 65 29.74 8.20 -7.23
N GLN A 66 29.62 9.09 -6.25
CA GLN A 66 28.70 8.92 -5.14
C GLN A 66 27.31 9.17 -5.70
N SER A 67 26.75 8.12 -6.30
CA SER A 67 25.34 8.00 -6.63
C SER A 67 24.55 8.00 -5.32
N THR A 68 24.37 9.17 -4.69
CA THR A 68 23.20 9.39 -3.84
C THR A 68 22.03 9.36 -4.80
N GLY A 69 21.29 8.24 -4.80
CA GLY A 69 20.21 7.94 -5.75
C GLY A 69 18.97 8.83 -5.59
N LYS A 70 19.16 10.15 -5.52
CA LYS A 70 18.11 11.16 -5.55
C LYS A 70 18.29 11.98 -6.81
N PHE A 71 17.28 11.89 -7.67
CA PHE A 71 17.19 12.68 -8.90
C PHE A 71 17.29 14.20 -8.67
N ALA A 72 17.03 14.67 -7.44
CA ALA A 72 17.15 16.06 -7.01
C ALA A 72 18.61 16.55 -6.87
N ASP A 73 19.57 15.64 -6.77
CA ASP A 73 21.00 15.97 -6.61
C ASP A 73 21.72 16.08 -7.97
N LEU A 74 21.01 15.87 -9.08
CA LEU A 74 21.59 15.97 -10.42
C LEU A 74 21.95 17.42 -10.76
N PRO A 75 23.12 17.67 -11.36
CA PRO A 75 23.48 19.00 -11.83
C PRO A 75 22.47 19.50 -12.86
N PHE A 76 22.16 20.80 -12.80
CA PHE A 76 21.11 21.44 -13.61
C PHE A 76 21.25 21.13 -15.11
N ASP A 77 22.47 21.06 -15.63
CA ASP A 77 22.74 20.78 -17.05
C ASP A 77 22.36 19.36 -17.50
N VAL A 78 22.36 18.40 -16.57
CA VAL A 78 21.90 17.03 -16.84
C VAL A 78 20.38 17.00 -16.82
N LEU A 79 19.75 17.65 -15.83
CA LEU A 79 18.29 17.80 -15.78
C LEU A 79 17.74 18.54 -16.99
N ALA A 80 18.42 19.61 -17.43
CA ALA A 80 18.07 20.40 -18.60
C ALA A 80 18.19 19.60 -19.91
N ARG A 81 19.22 18.76 -20.06
CA ARG A 81 19.35 17.86 -21.23
C ARG A 81 18.29 16.77 -21.27
N VAL A 82 17.97 16.17 -20.12
CA VAL A 82 16.88 15.19 -20.03
C VAL A 82 15.53 15.86 -20.31
N ALA A 83 15.30 17.05 -19.74
CA ALA A 83 14.07 17.81 -19.95
C ALA A 83 13.94 18.34 -21.39
N ALA A 84 15.05 18.69 -22.06
CA ALA A 84 15.05 19.14 -23.45
C ALA A 84 14.66 18.04 -24.45
N ALA A 85 14.73 16.77 -24.05
CA ALA A 85 14.24 15.65 -24.84
C ALA A 85 12.71 15.48 -24.78
N PHE A 86 12.04 16.22 -23.89
CA PHE A 86 10.59 16.26 -23.74
C PHE A 86 10.07 17.65 -24.13
N ASP A 87 8.97 17.71 -24.88
CA ASP A 87 8.31 19.01 -25.06
C ASP A 87 7.71 19.48 -23.71
N ILE A 88 7.66 20.81 -23.47
CA ILE A 88 7.11 21.40 -22.22
C ILE A 88 5.72 20.82 -21.84
N PRO A 89 4.79 20.55 -22.79
CA PRO A 89 3.52 19.89 -22.51
C PRO A 89 3.66 18.44 -22.01
N GLU A 90 4.63 17.68 -22.52
CA GLU A 90 4.89 16.29 -22.13
C GLU A 90 5.43 16.22 -20.69
N LEU A 91 6.33 17.14 -20.33
CA LEU A 91 6.84 17.25 -18.96
C LEU A 91 5.73 17.61 -17.96
N TRP A 92 4.84 18.55 -18.34
CA TRP A 92 3.71 18.95 -17.50
C TRP A 92 2.71 17.80 -17.33
N ALA A 93 2.39 17.09 -18.42
CA ALA A 93 1.53 15.92 -18.40
C ALA A 93 2.11 14.83 -17.48
N ALA A 94 3.39 14.49 -17.62
CA ALA A 94 4.09 13.53 -16.75
C ALA A 94 4.04 13.94 -15.27
N SER A 95 4.31 15.22 -14.97
CA SER A 95 4.24 15.74 -13.60
C SER A 95 2.83 15.65 -13.01
N THR A 96 1.81 15.87 -13.83
CA THR A 96 0.40 15.84 -13.43
C THR A 96 -0.06 14.42 -13.16
N VAL A 97 0.35 13.46 -14.01
CA VAL A 97 0.14 12.02 -13.78
C VAL A 97 0.82 11.59 -12.47
N CYS A 98 2.09 11.95 -12.26
CA CYS A 98 2.78 11.64 -11.00
C CYS A 98 2.06 12.22 -9.77
N ARG A 99 1.53 13.44 -9.86
CA ARG A 99 0.75 14.07 -8.79
C ARG A 99 -0.58 13.33 -8.59
N SER A 100 -1.32 13.01 -9.65
CA SER A 100 -2.60 12.31 -9.54
C SER A 100 -2.44 10.92 -8.93
N TRP A 101 -1.41 10.17 -9.32
CA TRP A 101 -1.08 8.87 -8.71
C TRP A 101 -0.67 9.01 -7.24
N ARG A 102 0.14 10.03 -6.90
CA ARG A 102 0.49 10.30 -5.50
C ARG A 102 -0.78 10.54 -4.68
N GLU A 103 -1.70 11.34 -5.19
CA GLU A 103 -2.95 11.67 -4.50
C GLU A 103 -3.88 10.45 -4.40
N ALA A 104 -4.07 9.70 -5.49
CA ALA A 104 -4.88 8.49 -5.51
C ALA A 104 -4.39 7.43 -4.51
N LEU A 105 -3.08 7.28 -4.34
CA LEU A 105 -2.47 6.32 -3.41
C LEU A 105 -2.31 6.87 -1.97
N ARG A 106 -2.74 8.10 -1.69
CA ARG A 106 -2.63 8.71 -0.35
C ARG A 106 -3.30 7.86 0.74
N PRO A 107 -4.55 7.36 0.57
CA PRO A 107 -5.21 6.55 1.60
C PRO A 107 -4.45 5.27 1.93
N LEU A 108 -3.87 4.61 0.93
CA LEU A 108 -3.09 3.37 1.11
C LEU A 108 -1.81 3.62 1.91
N ARG A 109 -1.10 4.72 1.63
CA ARG A 109 0.10 5.11 2.41
C ARG A 109 -0.25 5.45 3.85
N GLU A 110 -1.34 6.19 4.05
CA GLU A 110 -1.83 6.53 5.40
C GLU A 110 -2.24 5.27 6.17
N ALA A 111 -2.93 4.32 5.52
CA ALA A 111 -3.29 3.04 6.11
C ALA A 111 -2.06 2.21 6.53
N MET A 112 -1.00 2.20 5.71
CA MET A 112 0.26 1.52 6.01
C MET A 112 0.96 2.13 7.23
N VAL A 113 0.99 3.46 7.33
CA VAL A 113 1.57 4.16 8.49
C VAL A 113 0.76 3.84 9.75
N LEU A 114 -0.56 3.89 9.68
CA LEU A 114 -1.46 3.57 10.79
C LEU A 114 -1.29 2.13 11.27
N LEU A 115 -1.19 1.17 10.35
CA LEU A 115 -0.89 -0.24 10.67
C LEU A 115 0.44 -0.37 11.44
N ARG A 116 1.49 0.32 10.97
CA ARG A 116 2.80 0.29 11.61
C ARG A 116 2.76 0.87 13.01
N TRP A 117 2.08 2.00 13.20
CA TRP A 117 1.88 2.60 14.52
C TRP A 117 1.08 1.69 15.45
N GLY A 118 -0.02 1.10 14.96
CA GLY A 118 -0.82 0.14 15.71
C GLY A 118 0.04 -1.03 16.23
N LYS A 119 0.91 -1.60 15.39
CA LYS A 119 1.85 -2.64 15.80
C LYS A 119 2.90 -2.16 16.82
N ARG A 120 3.35 -0.90 16.73
CA ARG A 120 4.28 -0.33 17.72
C ARG A 120 3.59 -0.16 19.07
N PHE A 121 2.37 0.35 19.10
CA PHE A 121 1.59 0.47 20.34
C PHE A 121 1.21 -0.88 20.94
N LYS A 122 0.90 -1.89 20.11
CA LYS A 122 0.61 -3.25 20.60
C LYS A 122 1.83 -3.92 21.24
N HIS A 123 3.02 -3.79 20.62
CA HIS A 123 4.23 -4.52 21.05
C HIS A 123 5.24 -3.68 21.85
N GLY A 124 5.00 -2.39 22.06
CA GLY A 124 5.93 -1.51 22.79
C GLY A 124 7.22 -1.15 22.04
N ARG A 125 7.25 -1.25 20.71
CA ARG A 125 8.49 -1.04 19.93
C ARG A 125 8.82 0.44 19.75
N GLY A 126 9.60 0.97 20.69
CA GLY A 126 10.06 2.37 20.73
C GLY A 126 9.00 3.35 21.22
N VAL A 127 7.90 2.86 21.79
CA VAL A 127 6.82 3.63 22.43
C VAL A 127 6.29 2.77 23.59
N ARG A 128 5.75 3.38 24.64
CA ARG A 128 5.06 2.65 25.71
C ARG A 128 3.89 1.84 25.11
N PRO A 129 3.70 0.56 25.49
CA PRO A 129 2.58 -0.24 25.03
C PRO A 129 1.24 0.39 25.45
N ASP A 130 0.37 0.65 24.48
CA ASP A 130 -0.94 1.29 24.68
C ASP A 130 -1.99 0.56 23.82
N PRO A 131 -2.71 -0.45 24.37
CA PRO A 131 -3.63 -1.28 23.56
C PRO A 131 -4.81 -0.50 22.99
N LYS A 132 -5.29 0.53 23.70
CA LYS A 132 -6.37 1.42 23.21
C LYS A 132 -5.94 2.18 21.95
N ARG A 133 -4.76 2.81 21.99
CA ARG A 133 -4.20 3.55 20.84
C ARG A 133 -3.84 2.63 19.69
N ALA A 134 -3.43 1.38 19.99
CA ALA A 134 -3.21 0.35 18.99
C ALA A 134 -4.51 0.06 18.23
N LEU A 135 -5.60 -0.22 18.95
CA LEU A 135 -6.92 -0.48 18.37
C LEU A 135 -7.41 0.70 17.51
N GLU A 136 -7.36 1.93 18.04
CA GLU A 136 -7.74 3.13 17.28
C GLU A 136 -6.93 3.28 15.98
N SER A 137 -5.63 3.00 16.02
CA SER A 137 -4.77 3.08 14.84
C SER A 137 -5.16 2.02 13.79
N PHE A 138 -5.46 0.80 14.23
CA PHE A 138 -5.92 -0.26 13.33
C PHE A 138 -7.30 0.05 12.73
N LEU A 139 -8.24 0.58 13.51
CA LEU A 139 -9.56 0.98 13.01
C LEU A 139 -9.46 2.08 11.96
N LYS A 140 -8.67 3.13 12.22
CA LYS A 140 -8.39 4.16 11.21
C LYS A 140 -7.73 3.57 9.97
N GLY A 141 -6.83 2.59 10.11
CA GLY A 141 -6.24 1.88 8.97
C GLY A 141 -7.27 1.05 8.18
N ALA A 142 -8.22 0.42 8.87
CA ALA A 142 -9.30 -0.36 8.28
C ALA A 142 -10.28 0.53 7.50
N GLU A 143 -10.61 1.71 8.01
CA GLU A 143 -11.42 2.72 7.32
C GLU A 143 -10.80 3.16 5.98
N ARG A 144 -9.47 3.12 5.88
CA ARG A 144 -8.73 3.42 4.64
C ARG A 144 -8.55 2.20 3.72
N GLY A 145 -9.22 1.09 4.03
CA GLY A 145 -9.23 -0.12 3.20
C GLY A 145 -8.08 -1.09 3.45
N SER A 146 -7.29 -0.94 4.52
CA SER A 146 -6.24 -1.91 4.84
C SER A 146 -6.82 -3.19 5.44
N ALA A 147 -6.84 -4.26 4.65
CA ALA A 147 -7.28 -5.58 5.11
C ALA A 147 -6.39 -6.14 6.24
N ALA A 148 -5.09 -5.83 6.22
CA ALA A 148 -4.18 -6.20 7.31
C ALA A 148 -4.54 -5.49 8.62
N ALA A 149 -4.95 -4.21 8.55
CA ALA A 149 -5.41 -3.46 9.73
C ALA A 149 -6.74 -4.00 10.25
N MET A 150 -7.65 -4.43 9.37
CA MET A 150 -8.89 -5.10 9.76
C MET A 150 -8.60 -6.39 10.54
N VAL A 151 -7.64 -7.20 10.10
CA VAL A 151 -7.25 -8.43 10.82
C VAL A 151 -6.63 -8.12 12.17
N ASP A 152 -5.71 -7.17 12.25
CA ASP A 152 -5.07 -6.81 13.52
C ASP A 152 -6.10 -6.20 14.51
N ALA A 153 -7.04 -5.38 14.03
CA ALA A 153 -8.16 -4.88 14.84
C ALA A 153 -9.09 -6.02 15.29
N GLY A 154 -9.42 -6.96 14.39
CA GLY A 154 -10.23 -8.12 14.71
C GLY A 154 -9.60 -8.99 15.80
N LEU A 155 -8.28 -9.16 15.77
CA LEU A 155 -7.53 -9.88 16.79
C LEU A 155 -7.59 -9.17 18.15
N MET A 156 -7.49 -7.84 18.17
CA MET A 156 -7.63 -7.05 19.39
C MET A 156 -9.03 -7.19 20.00
N TYR A 157 -10.09 -7.14 19.19
CA TYR A 157 -11.45 -7.37 19.70
C TYR A 157 -11.65 -8.79 20.22
N TRP A 158 -11.03 -9.77 19.57
CA TRP A 158 -11.03 -11.15 20.03
C TRP A 158 -10.38 -11.30 21.41
N GLU A 159 -9.20 -10.70 21.60
CA GLU A 159 -8.48 -10.65 22.89
C GLU A 159 -9.30 -9.94 23.98
N MET A 160 -10.16 -8.98 23.61
CA MET A 160 -11.07 -8.27 24.53
C MET A 160 -12.39 -9.02 24.81
N GLY A 161 -12.63 -10.17 24.18
CA GLY A 161 -13.89 -10.92 24.30
C GLY A 161 -15.05 -10.39 23.44
N ARG A 162 -14.84 -9.35 22.62
CA ARG A 162 -15.84 -8.79 21.70
C ARG A 162 -15.80 -9.54 20.36
N LYS A 163 -16.08 -10.85 20.40
CA LYS A 163 -15.89 -11.77 19.27
C LYS A 163 -16.70 -11.38 18.02
N GLU A 164 -17.92 -10.88 18.17
CA GLU A 164 -18.77 -10.48 17.03
C GLU A 164 -18.18 -9.33 16.20
N GLU A 165 -17.61 -8.33 16.88
CA GLU A 165 -16.93 -7.22 16.20
C GLU A 165 -15.68 -7.70 15.49
N GLY A 166 -14.93 -8.60 16.13
CA GLY A 166 -13.80 -9.29 15.50
C GLY A 166 -14.20 -10.06 14.24
N LYS A 167 -15.30 -10.83 14.32
CA LYS A 167 -15.86 -11.61 13.19
C LYS A 167 -16.23 -10.69 12.03
N SER A 168 -16.89 -9.56 12.29
CA SER A 168 -17.27 -8.60 11.25
C SER A 168 -16.07 -8.00 10.51
N LEU A 169 -14.96 -7.73 11.21
CA LEU A 169 -13.73 -7.22 10.61
C LEU A 169 -13.01 -8.30 9.81
N TYR A 170 -13.00 -9.54 10.29
CA TYR A 170 -12.46 -10.66 9.54
C TYR A 170 -13.27 -10.95 8.27
N ALA A 171 -14.60 -10.83 8.31
CA ALA A 171 -15.45 -10.94 7.12
C ALA A 171 -15.07 -9.89 6.08
N ARG A 172 -14.98 -8.62 6.46
CA ARG A 172 -14.54 -7.55 5.56
C ARG A 172 -13.13 -7.79 4.99
N ALA A 173 -12.20 -8.28 5.82
CA ALA A 173 -10.85 -8.61 5.36
C ALA A 173 -10.84 -9.82 4.39
N ALA A 174 -11.72 -10.79 4.63
CA ALA A 174 -11.88 -11.98 3.81
C ALA A 174 -12.49 -11.65 2.44
N ASP A 175 -13.44 -10.72 2.40
CA ASP A 175 -14.04 -10.19 1.16
C ASP A 175 -13.02 -9.43 0.30
N LEU A 176 -12.05 -8.76 0.95
CA LEU A 176 -10.88 -8.16 0.28
C LEU A 176 -9.82 -9.21 -0.13
N GLY A 177 -10.09 -10.50 0.04
CA GLY A 177 -9.20 -11.59 -0.35
C GLY A 177 -7.99 -11.76 0.58
N HIS A 178 -7.99 -11.20 1.79
CA HIS A 178 -6.82 -11.29 2.66
C HIS A 178 -6.73 -12.67 3.34
N PRO A 179 -5.65 -13.44 3.11
CA PRO A 179 -5.56 -14.84 3.55
C PRO A 179 -5.63 -15.01 5.07
N ALA A 180 -5.08 -14.08 5.85
CA ALA A 180 -5.17 -14.14 7.31
C ALA A 180 -6.59 -13.84 7.80
N GLY A 181 -7.32 -12.95 7.11
CA GLY A 181 -8.72 -12.63 7.41
C GLY A 181 -9.63 -13.82 7.16
N GLN A 182 -9.48 -14.47 6.00
CA GLN A 182 -10.19 -15.70 5.66
C GLN A 182 -9.92 -16.83 6.67
N CYS A 183 -8.65 -17.05 7.04
CA CYS A 183 -8.29 -18.04 8.05
C CYS A 183 -8.94 -17.73 9.41
N ASN A 184 -8.87 -16.48 9.87
CA ASN A 184 -9.44 -16.10 11.16
C ASN A 184 -10.97 -16.18 11.16
N LEU A 185 -11.62 -15.84 10.05
CA LEU A 185 -13.06 -16.02 9.89
C LEU A 185 -13.45 -17.51 9.96
N GLY A 186 -12.67 -18.40 9.35
CA GLY A 186 -12.86 -19.85 9.48
C GLY A 186 -12.77 -20.33 10.93
N ILE A 187 -11.83 -19.76 11.72
CA ILE A 187 -11.74 -20.03 13.16
C ILE A 187 -12.99 -19.51 13.90
N CYS A 188 -13.50 -18.34 13.55
CA CYS A 188 -14.73 -17.80 14.14
C CYS A 188 -15.94 -18.73 13.93
N PHE A 189 -16.05 -19.40 12.78
CA PHE A 189 -17.12 -20.37 12.53
C PHE A 189 -16.94 -21.67 13.33
N LEU A 190 -15.71 -22.11 13.58
CA LEU A 190 -15.44 -23.27 14.46
C LEU A 190 -15.72 -22.98 15.94
N GLU A 191 -15.51 -21.74 16.38
CA GLU A 191 -15.75 -21.31 17.75
C GLU A 191 -17.16 -20.73 17.99
N ALA A 192 -18.00 -20.67 16.94
CA ALA A 192 -19.39 -20.26 17.06
C ALA A 192 -20.20 -21.27 17.90
N ASP A 193 -21.32 -20.81 18.45
CA ASP A 193 -22.28 -21.65 19.16
C ASP A 193 -23.68 -21.47 18.54
N PRO A 194 -24.22 -22.46 17.80
CA PRO A 194 -23.58 -23.73 17.47
C PRO A 194 -22.40 -23.57 16.49
N ALA A 195 -21.45 -24.50 16.53
CA ALA A 195 -20.30 -24.48 15.63
C ALA A 195 -20.71 -24.80 14.19
N GLU A 196 -20.14 -24.08 13.22
CA GLU A 196 -20.41 -24.19 11.78
C GLU A 196 -19.17 -24.69 11.01
N PRO A 197 -18.82 -25.98 11.13
CA PRO A 197 -17.56 -26.48 10.58
C PRO A 197 -17.53 -26.55 9.04
N GLU A 198 -18.70 -26.65 8.40
CA GLU A 198 -18.80 -26.63 6.93
C GLU A 198 -18.36 -25.27 6.35
N GLU A 199 -18.83 -24.17 6.94
CA GLU A 199 -18.43 -22.81 6.55
C GLU A 199 -16.95 -22.56 6.87
N ALA A 200 -16.46 -23.04 8.03
CA ALA A 200 -15.06 -22.93 8.38
C ALA A 200 -14.13 -23.56 7.32
N VAL A 201 -14.46 -24.76 6.84
CA VAL A 201 -13.69 -25.47 5.82
C VAL A 201 -13.62 -24.68 4.51
N LYS A 202 -14.73 -24.07 4.06
CA LYS A 202 -14.75 -23.22 2.85
C LYS A 202 -13.77 -22.05 2.97
N TRP A 203 -13.76 -21.37 4.11
CA TRP A 203 -12.86 -20.24 4.35
C TRP A 203 -11.39 -20.66 4.52
N PHE A 204 -11.13 -21.77 5.19
CA PHE A 204 -9.77 -22.31 5.28
C PHE A 204 -9.24 -22.74 3.90
N PHE A 205 -10.09 -23.32 3.06
CA PHE A 205 -9.72 -23.71 1.71
C PHE A 205 -9.27 -22.49 0.88
N ARG A 206 -10.08 -21.43 0.82
CA ARG A 206 -9.72 -20.19 0.12
C ARG A 206 -8.40 -19.59 0.62
N ALA A 207 -8.20 -19.56 1.94
CA ALA A 207 -6.97 -19.06 2.52
C ALA A 207 -5.76 -19.97 2.22
N ALA A 208 -5.98 -21.28 2.16
CA ALA A 208 -4.96 -22.29 1.86
C ALA A 208 -4.49 -22.22 0.40
N GLU A 209 -5.40 -21.94 -0.54
CA GLU A 209 -5.09 -21.68 -1.96
C GLU A 209 -4.16 -20.47 -2.11
N LEU A 210 -4.36 -19.43 -1.29
CA LEU A 210 -3.50 -18.24 -1.23
C LEU A 210 -2.19 -18.48 -0.45
N GLY A 211 -1.87 -19.73 -0.07
CA GLY A 211 -0.63 -20.10 0.59
C GLY A 211 -0.59 -19.82 2.10
N ASN A 212 -1.72 -19.62 2.77
CA ASN A 212 -1.73 -19.44 4.21
C ASN A 212 -1.47 -20.77 4.94
N ALA A 213 -0.26 -20.93 5.48
CA ALA A 213 0.15 -22.13 6.21
C ALA A 213 -0.76 -22.46 7.41
N ARG A 214 -1.26 -21.44 8.13
CA ARG A 214 -2.19 -21.66 9.25
C ARG A 214 -3.52 -22.21 8.75
N ALA A 215 -4.01 -21.71 7.62
CA ALA A 215 -5.25 -22.20 7.03
C ALA A 215 -5.10 -23.62 6.49
N GLN A 216 -3.98 -23.94 5.83
CA GLN A 216 -3.67 -25.29 5.37
C GLN A 216 -3.67 -26.30 6.54
N TYR A 217 -3.04 -25.93 7.65
CA TYR A 217 -3.03 -26.76 8.86
C TYR A 217 -4.42 -26.92 9.47
N SER A 218 -5.18 -25.83 9.61
CA SER A 218 -6.56 -25.88 10.13
C SER A 218 -7.48 -26.72 9.24
N LEU A 219 -7.34 -26.61 7.92
CA LEU A 219 -8.07 -27.42 6.95
C LEU A 219 -7.74 -28.91 7.13
N ALA A 220 -6.45 -29.26 7.22
CA ALA A 220 -6.02 -30.63 7.47
C ALA A 220 -6.57 -31.19 8.79
N LEU A 221 -6.62 -30.37 9.85
CA LEU A 221 -7.22 -30.76 11.13
C LEU A 221 -8.73 -30.99 11.04
N CYS A 222 -9.47 -30.14 10.33
CA CYS A 222 -10.91 -30.31 10.11
C CYS A 222 -11.20 -31.62 9.37
N LEU A 223 -10.43 -31.91 8.32
CA LEU A 223 -10.55 -33.14 7.53
C LEU A 223 -10.18 -34.38 8.36
N HIS A 224 -9.11 -34.32 9.15
CA HIS A 224 -8.69 -35.44 10.00
C HIS A 224 -9.72 -35.77 11.08
N LYS A 225 -10.33 -34.76 11.69
CA LYS A 225 -11.32 -34.93 12.76
C LYS A 225 -12.74 -35.24 12.25
N GLY A 226 -12.96 -35.25 10.93
CA GLY A 226 -14.29 -35.38 10.33
C GLY A 226 -15.26 -34.26 10.72
N ARG A 227 -14.76 -33.09 11.17
CA ARG A 227 -15.60 -31.95 11.56
C ARG A 227 -15.99 -31.17 10.30
N GLY A 228 -17.28 -31.21 9.93
CA GLY A 228 -17.85 -30.42 8.84
C GLY A 228 -17.63 -30.98 7.43
N VAL A 229 -17.06 -32.18 7.31
CA VAL A 229 -17.02 -32.93 6.05
C VAL A 229 -17.22 -34.38 6.44
N LYS A 230 -18.33 -35.02 6.02
CA LYS A 230 -18.42 -36.48 6.02
C LYS A 230 -17.19 -36.99 5.28
N CYS A 231 -16.29 -37.70 5.97
CA CYS A 231 -14.96 -38.20 5.59
C CYS A 231 -14.65 -38.45 4.09
N ASN A 232 -14.80 -37.45 3.23
CA ASN A 232 -14.63 -37.55 1.80
C ASN A 232 -13.54 -36.56 1.44
N LEU A 233 -12.30 -37.00 1.60
CA LEU A 233 -11.14 -36.43 0.88
C LEU A 233 -11.49 -36.14 -0.59
N ARG A 234 -12.37 -36.96 -1.18
CA ARG A 234 -12.94 -36.77 -2.53
C ARG A 234 -13.76 -35.50 -2.70
N GLU A 235 -14.55 -35.04 -1.73
CA GLU A 235 -15.37 -33.82 -1.86
C GLU A 235 -14.54 -32.56 -1.67
N ALA A 236 -13.56 -32.55 -0.75
CA ALA A 236 -12.61 -31.44 -0.63
C ALA A 236 -11.77 -31.28 -1.91
N VAL A 237 -11.31 -32.40 -2.48
CA VAL A 237 -10.65 -32.41 -3.80
C VAL A 237 -11.62 -32.02 -4.92
N CYS A 238 -12.88 -32.46 -4.89
CA CYS A 238 -13.87 -32.10 -5.90
C CYS A 238 -14.26 -30.61 -5.85
N TYR A 239 -14.34 -30.01 -4.65
CA TYR A 239 -14.50 -28.55 -4.48
C TYR A 239 -13.27 -27.79 -5.00
N ALA A 240 -12.07 -28.29 -4.72
CA ALA A 240 -10.83 -27.73 -5.26
C ALA A 240 -10.80 -27.76 -6.78
N VAL A 241 -11.19 -28.90 -7.38
CA VAL A 241 -11.25 -29.09 -8.83
C VAL A 241 -12.36 -28.24 -9.47
N LYS A 242 -13.54 -28.11 -8.83
CA LYS A 242 -14.62 -27.24 -9.30
C LYS A 242 -14.23 -25.77 -9.30
N ASN A 243 -13.65 -25.27 -8.20
CA ASN A 243 -13.21 -23.87 -8.11
C ASN A 243 -12.09 -23.56 -9.12
N LEU A 244 -11.22 -24.53 -9.44
CA LEU A 244 -10.21 -24.40 -10.50
C LEU A 244 -10.82 -24.38 -11.91
N GLN A 245 -11.95 -25.03 -12.14
CA GLN A 245 -12.66 -25.01 -13.44
C GLN A 245 -13.53 -23.76 -13.64
N ASP A 246 -14.13 -23.23 -12.57
CA ASP A 246 -14.97 -22.03 -12.63
C ASP A 246 -14.16 -20.70 -12.61
N GLY A 247 -12.84 -20.78 -12.40
CA GLY A 247 -11.91 -19.65 -12.30
C GLY A 247 -11.15 -19.26 -13.58
N ILE A 248 -11.50 -19.81 -14.76
CA ILE A 248 -10.81 -19.56 -16.06
C ILE A 248 -11.64 -18.67 -17.01
#